data_AF-A0A950S0D8-F1
#
_entry.id   AF-A0A950S0D8-F1
#
_cell.length_a   1.000
_cell.length_b   1.000
_cell.length_c   1.000
_cell.angle_alpha   90.00
_cell.angle_beta   90.00
_cell.angle_gamma   90.00
#
_symmetry.space_group_name_H-M   'P 1'
#
loop_
_entity.id
_entity.type
_entity.pdbx_description
1 polymer ?
#
loop_
_entity_poly.entity_id
_entity_poly.type
_entity_poly.pdbx_seq_one_letter_code
_entity_poly.pdbx_strand_id
1 'polypeptide(L)'
;MSRKTSSARCGAAKKKPFCPLASHAERQATHDAAVPPHAADVHTLPADQAPHRRIVRSFRFAWRGLLTVATTQPNFVVHLVVATLALVAGAVLRLSSTEFAIIVLTIALVLATEALNTALEAVCDVAQPTYHPLVRQAKDVSAAAVLITALGSVVIAALIFVPHLR
;
A
#
# COMPACT_ATOMS: atom_id res chain seq x y z
N MET A 1 -52.81 63.33 25.08
CA MET A 1 -52.33 64.74 25.09
C MET A 1 -50.81 64.70 25.20
N SER A 2 -49.97 65.43 24.51
CA SER A 2 -50.02 66.26 23.29
C SER A 2 -48.55 66.44 22.91
N ARG A 3 -48.24 66.54 21.61
CA ARG A 3 -46.89 66.69 21.05
C ARG A 3 -46.27 68.04 21.42
N LYS A 4 -44.92 68.12 21.39
CA LYS A 4 -44.07 69.15 20.72
C LYS A 4 -42.60 68.92 21.09
N THR A 5 -41.70 68.48 20.19
CA THR A 5 -40.99 69.12 19.05
C THR A 5 -39.58 69.61 19.40
N SER A 6 -38.65 69.26 18.50
CA SER A 6 -37.46 70.03 18.09
C SER A 6 -36.19 69.95 18.96
N SER A 7 -35.10 69.41 18.40
CA SER A 7 -34.03 70.24 17.84
C SER A 7 -32.80 69.40 17.47
N ALA A 8 -32.22 69.75 16.33
CA ALA A 8 -31.07 69.18 15.67
C ALA A 8 -29.79 69.10 16.54
N ARG A 9 -28.96 68.07 16.33
CA ARG A 9 -27.73 68.22 15.54
C ARG A 9 -26.96 66.92 15.29
N CYS A 10 -26.36 66.91 14.11
CA CYS A 10 -25.43 65.99 13.51
C CYS A 10 -24.20 65.71 14.40
N GLY A 11 -23.77 64.44 14.47
CA GLY A 11 -22.61 63.99 15.24
C GLY A 11 -21.89 62.81 14.59
N ALA A 12 -21.22 63.10 13.46
CA ALA A 12 -20.02 62.44 12.94
C ALA A 12 -19.83 60.93 13.16
N ALA A 13 -20.37 60.13 12.22
CA ALA A 13 -19.80 58.84 11.88
C ALA A 13 -18.39 59.05 11.29
N LYS A 14 -17.34 58.67 12.04
CA LYS A 14 -15.96 58.64 11.54
C LYS A 14 -15.83 57.57 10.44
N LYS A 15 -16.11 57.97 9.21
CA LYS A 15 -15.66 57.26 7.99
C LYS A 15 -14.14 57.27 7.98
N LYS A 16 -13.51 56.09 7.97
CA LYS A 16 -12.08 55.96 7.70
C LYS A 16 -11.81 56.50 6.29
N PRO A 17 -10.79 57.34 6.08
CA PRO A 17 -10.52 57.91 4.77
C PRO A 17 -9.98 56.83 3.83
N PHE A 18 -10.66 56.71 2.70
CA PHE A 18 -10.19 56.00 1.52
C PHE A 18 -8.99 56.78 0.96
N CYS A 19 -7.78 56.26 1.08
CA CYS A 19 -6.61 56.81 0.41
C CYS A 19 -6.42 56.07 -0.91
N PRO A 20 -6.61 56.73 -2.07
CA PRO A 20 -6.27 56.18 -3.37
C PRO A 20 -4.79 56.45 -3.66
N LEU A 21 -4.11 55.52 -4.33
CA LEU A 21 -2.71 55.63 -4.78
C LEU A 21 -1.65 55.27 -3.73
N ALA A 22 -1.63 54.00 -3.31
CA ALA A 22 -0.36 53.32 -3.05
C ALA A 22 0.08 52.63 -4.36
N SER A 23 1.27 53.03 -4.77
CA SER A 23 1.98 52.76 -6.01
C SER A 23 2.03 51.30 -6.42
N HIS A 24 2.03 51.09 -7.74
CA HIS A 24 2.39 49.86 -8.45
C HIS A 24 3.77 49.24 -8.10
N ALA A 25 4.49 49.78 -7.12
CA ALA A 25 5.79 49.29 -6.64
C ALA A 25 5.68 48.16 -5.58
N GLU A 26 4.52 47.97 -4.92
CA GLU A 26 4.37 46.92 -3.89
C GLU A 26 3.84 45.58 -4.43
N ARG A 27 3.45 45.50 -5.71
CA ARG A 27 3.02 44.23 -6.35
C ARG A 27 4.17 43.39 -6.89
N GLN A 28 5.41 43.88 -6.87
CA GLN A 28 6.58 43.15 -7.39
C GLN A 28 7.48 42.59 -6.28
N ALA A 29 7.19 42.82 -5.00
CA ALA A 29 8.05 42.36 -3.90
C ALA A 29 7.64 41.02 -3.24
N THR A 30 6.54 40.39 -3.67
CA THR A 30 6.14 39.05 -3.19
C THR A 30 6.25 37.97 -4.25
N HIS A 31 6.87 38.28 -5.40
CA HIS A 31 7.17 37.30 -6.46
C HIS A 31 8.63 36.83 -6.44
N ASP A 32 9.37 37.12 -5.36
CA ASP A 32 10.75 36.68 -5.12
C ASP A 32 10.90 35.93 -3.78
N ALA A 33 9.86 35.19 -3.37
CA ALA A 33 10.04 34.14 -2.38
C ALA A 33 10.69 32.95 -3.10
N ALA A 34 12.02 32.95 -3.06
CA ALA A 34 12.89 31.88 -3.49
C ALA A 34 12.26 30.49 -3.25
N VAL A 35 12.02 29.77 -4.33
CA VAL A 35 11.80 28.32 -4.28
C VAL A 35 13.03 27.73 -3.57
N PRO A 36 12.86 26.97 -2.46
CA PRO A 36 13.99 26.37 -1.79
C PRO A 36 14.75 25.44 -2.76
N PRO A 37 16.10 25.34 -2.69
CA PRO A 37 16.90 24.49 -3.57
C PRO A 37 16.71 22.97 -3.31
N HIS A 38 15.58 22.55 -2.75
CA HIS A 38 15.28 21.15 -2.45
C HIS A 38 14.66 20.36 -3.61
N ALA A 39 14.55 20.95 -4.79
CA ALA A 39 14.21 20.24 -6.02
C ALA A 39 15.40 19.51 -6.67
N ALA A 40 16.53 19.36 -5.97
CA ALA A 40 17.76 18.78 -6.53
C ALA A 40 18.16 17.40 -5.96
N ASP A 41 17.49 16.86 -4.94
CA ASP A 41 17.89 15.59 -4.31
C ASP A 41 16.75 14.58 -4.14
N VAL A 42 15.92 14.41 -5.17
CA VAL A 42 15.06 13.22 -5.29
C VAL A 42 15.64 12.36 -6.40
N HIS A 43 16.42 11.34 -6.01
CA HIS A 43 16.94 10.27 -6.86
C HIS A 43 18.03 10.63 -7.89
N THR A 44 19.21 11.04 -7.42
CA THR A 44 20.47 10.57 -8.05
C THR A 44 20.95 9.32 -7.29
N LEU A 45 20.26 8.20 -7.47
CA LEU A 45 20.89 6.91 -7.16
C LEU A 45 22.12 6.80 -8.07
N PRO A 46 23.34 6.59 -7.54
CA PRO A 46 24.53 6.50 -8.36
C PRO A 46 24.30 5.44 -9.44
N ALA A 47 24.31 5.88 -10.70
CA ALA A 47 24.00 5.07 -11.87
C ALA A 47 25.09 4.03 -12.18
N ASP A 48 26.09 3.88 -11.33
CA ASP A 48 27.15 2.88 -11.45
C ASP A 48 26.93 1.72 -10.47
N GLN A 49 26.00 0.83 -10.82
CA GLN A 49 26.02 -0.52 -10.26
C GLN A 49 26.05 -1.49 -11.44
N ALA A 50 27.17 -2.20 -11.58
CA ALA A 50 27.32 -3.30 -12.52
C ALA A 50 26.09 -4.24 -12.42
N PRO A 51 25.58 -4.76 -13.55
CA PRO A 51 24.30 -5.47 -13.59
C PRO A 51 24.20 -6.62 -12.57
N HIS A 52 25.32 -7.32 -12.31
CA HIS A 52 25.38 -8.38 -11.30
C HIS A 52 25.11 -7.88 -9.86
N ARG A 53 25.59 -6.68 -9.49
CA ARG A 53 25.33 -6.08 -8.17
C ARG A 53 23.88 -5.65 -7.99
N ARG A 54 23.21 -5.24 -9.08
CA ARG A 54 21.78 -4.89 -9.06
C ARG A 54 20.90 -6.12 -8.83
N ILE A 55 21.19 -7.22 -9.53
CA ILE A 55 20.44 -8.48 -9.42
C ILE A 55 20.55 -9.07 -8.01
N VAL A 56 21.77 -9.22 -7.49
CA VAL A 56 22.01 -9.75 -6.13
C VAL A 56 21.31 -8.89 -5.08
N ARG A 57 21.29 -7.57 -5.27
CA ARG A 57 20.60 -6.64 -4.37
C ARG A 57 19.08 -6.83 -4.42
N SER A 58 18.48 -7.06 -5.59
CA SER A 58 17.04 -7.37 -5.73
C SER A 58 16.66 -8.68 -5.04
N PHE A 59 17.46 -9.74 -5.21
CA PHE A 59 17.24 -11.00 -4.48
C PHE A 59 17.34 -10.81 -2.96
N ARG A 60 18.31 -10.02 -2.49
CA ARG A 60 18.42 -9.71 -1.05
C ARG A 60 17.19 -8.96 -0.53
N PHE A 61 16.61 -8.06 -1.32
CA PHE A 61 15.37 -7.37 -0.93
C PHE A 61 14.17 -8.32 -0.92
N ALA A 62 14.02 -9.16 -1.93
CA ALA A 62 12.96 -10.18 -1.97
C ALA A 62 13.07 -11.14 -0.77
N TRP A 63 14.28 -11.60 -0.45
CA TRP A 63 14.53 -12.47 0.70
C TRP A 63 14.18 -11.80 2.04
N ARG A 64 14.57 -10.53 2.21
CA ARG A 64 14.16 -9.75 3.39
C ARG A 64 12.65 -9.63 3.48
N GLY A 65 11.98 -9.33 2.36
CA GLY A 65 10.51 -9.29 2.30
C GLY A 65 9.86 -10.60 2.73
N LEU A 66 10.37 -11.73 2.23
CA LEU A 66 9.89 -13.06 2.60
C LEU A 66 10.04 -13.34 4.10
N LEU A 67 11.22 -13.02 4.67
CA LEU A 67 11.45 -13.15 6.12
C LEU A 67 10.53 -12.25 6.95
N THR A 68 10.28 -11.02 6.50
CA THR A 68 9.35 -10.11 7.18
C THR A 68 7.94 -10.69 7.21
N VAL A 69 7.41 -11.17 6.09
CA VAL A 69 6.06 -11.75 6.06
C VAL A 69 5.99 -13.02 6.91
N ALA A 70 7.01 -13.88 6.84
CA ALA A 70 7.07 -15.12 7.61
C ALA A 70 7.16 -14.91 9.15
N THR A 71 7.62 -13.75 9.61
CA THR A 71 7.74 -13.46 11.05
C THR A 71 6.62 -12.58 11.59
N THR A 72 5.97 -11.79 10.72
CA THR A 72 4.90 -10.87 11.12
C THR A 72 3.50 -11.44 10.92
N GLN A 73 3.32 -12.37 9.97
CA GLN A 73 1.99 -12.88 9.60
C GLN A 73 1.82 -14.36 10.01
N PRO A 74 0.94 -14.67 10.98
CA PRO A 74 0.73 -16.04 11.43
C PRO A 74 0.12 -16.93 10.34
N ASN A 75 -0.76 -16.36 9.49
CA ASN A 75 -1.36 -17.08 8.38
C ASN A 75 -0.31 -17.55 7.36
N PHE A 76 0.71 -16.72 7.09
CA PHE A 76 1.82 -17.10 6.21
C PHE A 76 2.61 -18.30 6.74
N VAL A 77 2.82 -18.39 8.06
CA VAL A 77 3.46 -19.55 8.70
C VAL A 77 2.64 -20.81 8.51
N VAL A 78 1.31 -20.73 8.67
CA VAL A 78 0.41 -21.87 8.42
C VAL A 78 0.53 -22.34 6.96
N HIS A 79 0.51 -21.41 6.00
CA HIS A 79 0.69 -21.75 4.58
C HIS A 79 2.05 -22.41 4.31
N LEU A 80 3.14 -21.95 4.93
CA LEU A 80 4.46 -22.58 4.80
C LEU A 80 4.51 -24.00 5.38
N VAL A 81 3.88 -24.23 6.53
CA VAL A 81 3.82 -25.56 7.15
C VAL A 81 3.04 -26.51 6.25
N VAL A 82 1.86 -26.12 5.79
CA VAL A 82 1.03 -26.94 4.88
C VAL A 82 1.75 -27.20 3.56
N ALA A 83 2.41 -26.19 2.99
CA ALA A 83 3.24 -26.34 1.80
C ALA A 83 4.36 -27.36 2.00
N THR A 84 5.07 -27.30 3.12
CA THR A 84 6.15 -28.25 3.44
C THR A 84 5.61 -29.67 3.56
N LEU A 85 4.48 -29.86 4.23
CA LEU A 85 3.82 -31.17 4.33
C LEU A 85 3.41 -31.72 2.96
N ALA A 86 2.85 -30.88 2.08
CA ALA A 86 2.48 -31.27 0.72
C ALA A 86 3.69 -31.67 -0.13
N LEU A 87 4.82 -30.95 -0.03
CA LEU A 87 6.06 -31.31 -0.73
C LEU A 87 6.64 -32.63 -0.24
N VAL A 88 6.67 -32.85 1.08
CA VAL A 88 7.11 -34.11 1.68
C VAL A 88 6.22 -35.26 1.23
N ALA A 89 4.89 -35.08 1.27
CA ALA A 89 3.93 -36.08 0.78
C ALA A 89 4.15 -36.40 -0.70
N GLY A 90 4.39 -35.38 -1.54
CA GLY A 90 4.70 -35.55 -2.97
C GLY A 90 5.97 -36.35 -3.22
N ALA A 91 7.01 -36.12 -2.42
CA ALA A 91 8.25 -36.88 -2.52
C ALA A 91 8.08 -38.33 -2.05
N VAL A 92 7.36 -38.54 -0.95
CA VAL A 92 7.11 -39.89 -0.38
C VAL A 92 6.25 -40.75 -1.33
N LEU A 93 5.21 -40.16 -1.93
CA LEU A 93 4.32 -40.83 -2.88
C LEU A 93 4.93 -40.98 -4.28
N ARG A 94 6.15 -40.50 -4.50
CA ARG A 94 6.88 -40.55 -5.78
C ARG A 94 6.04 -40.03 -6.95
N LEU A 95 5.45 -38.85 -6.76
CA LEU A 95 4.73 -38.15 -7.83
C LEU A 95 5.61 -37.99 -9.07
N SER A 96 4.98 -38.05 -10.25
CA SER A 96 5.68 -37.73 -11.50
C SER A 96 6.21 -36.29 -11.48
N SER A 97 7.23 -36.00 -12.29
CA SER A 97 7.80 -34.64 -12.38
C SER A 97 6.74 -33.58 -12.69
N THR A 98 5.74 -33.93 -13.50
CA THR A 98 4.64 -33.02 -13.87
C THR A 98 3.71 -32.75 -12.68
N GLU A 99 3.29 -33.78 -11.96
CA GLU A 99 2.44 -33.64 -10.78
C GLU A 99 3.16 -32.86 -9.67
N PHE A 100 4.44 -33.17 -9.44
CA PHE A 100 5.25 -32.45 -8.47
C PHE A 100 5.41 -30.97 -8.86
N ALA A 101 5.63 -30.67 -10.14
CA ALA A 101 5.68 -29.29 -10.64
C ALA A 101 4.36 -28.54 -10.42
N ILE A 102 3.21 -29.20 -10.63
CA ILE A 102 1.89 -28.61 -10.36
C ILE A 102 1.72 -28.31 -8.86
N ILE A 103 2.13 -29.23 -7.97
CA ILE A 103 2.09 -29.00 -6.52
C ILE A 103 2.97 -27.79 -6.15
N VAL A 104 4.20 -27.73 -6.64
CA VAL A 104 5.11 -26.60 -6.40
C VAL A 104 4.49 -25.28 -6.91
N LEU A 105 3.90 -25.28 -8.10
CA LEU A 105 3.27 -24.10 -8.68
C LEU A 105 2.08 -23.61 -7.86
N THR A 106 1.21 -24.53 -7.40
CA THR A 106 0.05 -24.16 -6.58
C THR A 106 0.47 -23.60 -5.22
N ILE A 107 1.47 -24.21 -4.58
CA ILE A 107 2.06 -23.69 -3.34
C ILE A 107 2.61 -22.28 -3.56
N ALA A 108 3.39 -22.07 -4.64
CA ALA A 108 3.94 -20.77 -4.96
C ALA A 108 2.86 -19.71 -5.16
N LEU A 109 1.74 -20.07 -5.79
CA LEU A 109 0.61 -19.18 -6.01
C LEU A 109 -0.06 -18.78 -4.68
N VAL A 110 -0.30 -19.73 -3.77
CA VAL A 110 -0.88 -19.46 -2.44
C VAL A 110 0.02 -18.55 -1.61
N LEU A 111 1.33 -18.80 -1.59
CA LEU A 111 2.28 -17.96 -0.86
C LEU A 111 2.39 -16.57 -1.48
N ALA A 112 2.31 -16.46 -2.82
CA ALA A 112 2.33 -15.18 -3.51
C ALA A 112 1.07 -14.36 -3.21
N THR A 113 -0.12 -14.96 -3.24
CA THR A 113 -1.37 -14.24 -2.91
C THR A 113 -1.42 -13.81 -1.45
N GLU A 114 -0.92 -14.63 -0.52
CA GLU A 114 -0.81 -14.25 0.90
C GLU A 114 0.16 -13.08 1.12
N ALA A 115 1.32 -13.10 0.44
CA ALA A 115 2.27 -12.00 0.49
C ALA A 115 1.70 -10.70 -0.11
N LEU A 116 0.94 -10.81 -1.22
CA LEU A 116 0.22 -9.68 -1.81
C LEU A 116 -0.87 -9.15 -0.88
N ASN A 117 -1.59 -10.03 -0.18
CA ASN A 117 -2.59 -9.64 0.80
C ASN A 117 -1.97 -8.82 1.93
N THR A 118 -0.85 -9.30 2.47
CA THR A 118 -0.09 -8.58 3.50
C THR A 118 0.39 -7.21 3.01
N ALA A 119 0.87 -7.13 1.77
CA ALA A 119 1.31 -5.87 1.18
C ALA A 119 0.15 -4.88 0.98
N LEU A 120 -1.01 -5.37 0.51
CA LEU A 120 -2.21 -4.55 0.34
C LEU A 120 -2.73 -4.04 1.69
N GLU A 121 -2.75 -4.89 2.71
CA GLU A 121 -3.10 -4.48 4.08
C GLU A 121 -2.19 -3.35 4.57
N ALA A 122 -0.87 -3.49 4.41
CA ALA A 122 0.09 -2.47 4.81
C ALA A 122 -0.11 -1.14 4.05
N VAL A 123 -0.36 -1.19 2.73
CA VAL A 123 -0.65 0.00 1.94
C VAL A 123 -1.95 0.66 2.40
N CYS A 124 -2.99 -0.12 2.65
CA CYS A 124 -4.26 0.37 3.16
C CYS A 124 -4.15 1.02 4.54
N ASP A 125 -3.35 0.44 5.45
CA ASP A 125 -3.13 0.97 6.80
C ASP A 125 -2.44 2.33 6.77
N VAL A 126 -1.49 2.52 5.85
CA VAL A 126 -0.82 3.80 5.64
C VAL A 126 -1.73 4.81 4.94
N ALA A 127 -2.51 4.37 3.95
CA ALA A 127 -3.35 5.26 3.15
C ALA A 127 -4.52 5.84 3.96
N GLN A 128 -5.08 5.07 4.89
CA GLN A 128 -6.22 5.51 5.67
C GLN A 128 -6.22 4.86 7.07
N PRO A 129 -5.57 5.50 8.06
CA PRO A 129 -5.41 4.95 9.41
C PRO A 129 -6.72 4.81 10.20
N THR A 130 -7.76 5.56 9.83
CA THR A 130 -9.09 5.48 10.44
C THR A 130 -10.04 4.64 9.59
N TYR A 131 -11.05 4.03 10.21
CA TYR A 131 -12.02 3.19 9.51
C TYR A 131 -12.62 3.89 8.28
N HIS A 132 -12.54 3.24 7.12
CA HIS A 132 -13.17 3.69 5.88
C HIS A 132 -13.81 2.51 5.14
N PRO A 133 -15.09 2.60 4.71
CA PRO A 133 -15.82 1.47 4.15
C PRO A 133 -15.16 0.88 2.89
N LEU A 134 -14.58 1.71 2.03
CA LEU A 134 -13.88 1.23 0.83
C LEU A 134 -12.58 0.48 1.15
N VAL A 135 -11.85 0.89 2.21
CA VAL A 135 -10.61 0.22 2.62
C VAL A 135 -10.93 -1.14 3.23
N ARG A 136 -12.00 -1.21 4.03
CA ARG A 136 -12.53 -2.49 4.50
C ARG A 136 -12.88 -3.41 3.33
N GLN A 137 -13.60 -2.91 2.33
CA GLN A 137 -13.94 -3.70 1.14
C GLN A 137 -12.69 -4.19 0.39
N ALA A 138 -11.67 -3.34 0.24
CA ALA A 138 -10.41 -3.72 -0.40
C ALA A 138 -9.70 -4.85 0.35
N LYS A 139 -9.64 -4.76 1.69
CA LYS A 139 -9.07 -5.82 2.55
C LYS A 139 -9.88 -7.12 2.46
N ASP A 140 -11.21 -7.03 2.51
CA ASP A 140 -12.09 -8.20 2.40
C ASP A 140 -11.92 -8.91 1.04
N VAL A 141 -11.80 -8.16 -0.06
CA VAL A 141 -11.55 -8.72 -1.40
C VAL A 141 -10.16 -9.35 -1.50
N SER A 142 -9.15 -8.73 -0.89
CA SER A 142 -7.80 -9.28 -0.84
C SER A 142 -7.75 -10.60 -0.08
N ALA A 143 -8.41 -10.68 1.08
CA ALA A 143 -8.54 -11.93 1.85
C ALA A 143 -9.31 -13.00 1.06
N ALA A 144 -10.35 -12.61 0.30
CA ALA A 144 -11.07 -13.54 -0.58
C ALA A 144 -10.18 -14.13 -1.68
N ALA A 145 -9.22 -13.35 -2.22
CA ALA A 145 -8.27 -13.85 -3.21
C ALA A 145 -7.37 -14.95 -2.62
N VAL A 146 -6.85 -14.76 -1.40
CA VAL A 146 -6.10 -15.79 -0.67
C VAL A 146 -6.96 -17.06 -0.52
N LEU A 147 -8.20 -16.92 -0.04
CA LEU A 147 -9.11 -18.04 0.16
C LEU A 147 -9.36 -18.84 -1.13
N ILE A 148 -9.61 -18.16 -2.25
CA ILE A 148 -9.82 -18.80 -3.56
C ILE A 148 -8.58 -19.60 -3.97
N THR A 149 -7.39 -19.01 -3.84
CA THR A 149 -6.15 -19.71 -4.18
C THR A 149 -5.85 -20.89 -3.27
N ALA A 150 -6.11 -20.76 -1.96
CA ALA A 150 -5.94 -21.83 -1.00
C ALA A 150 -6.88 -23.02 -1.27
N LEU A 151 -8.17 -22.74 -1.51
CA LEU A 151 -9.14 -23.78 -1.88
C LEU A 151 -8.79 -24.45 -3.21
N GLY A 152 -8.39 -23.67 -4.21
CA GLY A 152 -7.93 -24.20 -5.50
C GLY A 152 -6.71 -25.13 -5.34
N SER A 153 -5.73 -24.74 -4.51
CA SER A 153 -4.58 -25.58 -4.20
C SER A 153 -4.98 -26.89 -3.52
N VAL A 154 -5.92 -26.86 -2.58
CA VAL A 154 -6.44 -28.08 -1.92
C VAL A 154 -7.11 -29.02 -2.91
N VAL A 155 -7.94 -28.49 -3.83
CA VAL A 155 -8.60 -29.30 -4.87
C VAL A 155 -7.56 -29.95 -5.79
N ILE A 156 -6.57 -29.19 -6.25
CA ILE A 156 -5.50 -29.71 -7.12
C ILE A 156 -4.68 -30.78 -6.38
N ALA A 157 -4.31 -30.52 -5.13
CA ALA A 157 -3.61 -31.47 -4.29
C ALA A 157 -4.42 -32.76 -4.11
N ALA A 158 -5.72 -32.67 -3.85
CA ALA A 158 -6.59 -33.85 -3.73
C ALA A 158 -6.66 -34.65 -5.03
N LEU A 159 -6.80 -34.00 -6.18
CA LEU A 159 -6.84 -34.67 -7.49
C LEU A 159 -5.54 -35.43 -7.80
N ILE A 160 -4.40 -34.92 -7.34
CA ILE A 160 -3.09 -35.55 -7.56
C ILE A 160 -2.81 -36.64 -6.51
N PHE A 161 -3.06 -36.37 -5.22
CA PHE A 161 -2.69 -37.28 -4.14
C PHE A 161 -3.65 -38.47 -3.99
N VAL A 162 -4.96 -38.28 -4.20
CA VAL A 162 -5.96 -39.34 -3.98
C VAL A 162 -5.71 -40.59 -4.85
N PRO A 163 -5.37 -40.48 -6.15
CA PRO A 163 -5.01 -41.65 -6.96
C PRO A 163 -3.76 -42.41 -6.48
N HIS A 164 -2.81 -41.73 -5.83
CA HIS A 164 -1.58 -42.34 -5.33
C HIS A 164 -1.73 -43.02 -3.97
N LEU A 165 -2.85 -42.75 -3.27
CA LEU A 165 -3.17 -43.31 -1.95
C LEU A 165 -4.06 -44.55 -2.02
N ARG A 166 -4.56 -44.91 -3.21
CA ARG A 166 -5.38 -46.09 -3.46
C ARG A 166 -4.54 -47.19 -4.10
#